data_AF-A0A8B8AJ67-F1
#
_entry.id   AF-A0A8B8AJ67-F1
#
_cell.length_a   1.000
_cell.length_b   1.000
_cell.length_c   1.000
_cell.angle_alpha   90.00
_cell.angle_beta   90.00
_cell.angle_gamma   90.00
#
_symmetry.space_group_name_H-M   'P 1'
#
loop_
_entity.id
_entity.type
_entity.pdbx_description
1 polymer ?
#
loop_
_entity_poly.entity_id
_entity_poly.type
_entity_poly.pdbx_seq_one_letter_code
_entity_poly.pdbx_strand_id
1 'polypeptide(L)'
;MISLSVIVCSIVQLASSASCPQSIPTVSVVPRCPSNEKEWISAAERKNCSALENCHTCSKDRSFVYHCVLNKNATELVEVCAPIWYMSGFCARFSMTDRRIINDDPALDCTKFVPPCLTRFPSNESFKSENVDELDELIIESKDDSKEIEKISLDTTRKDVLEEVANFVTMSGKNILCSLKNVVTIRDLREKLSEKESVPLKCLLVVDKENGVLYQDATVFEPCKKERYTLMVGNKNRTQGFKEDGNVHTDVISNKQISHGKCQMCCGHFTVPETLFDWVKDKLPGSGDVELQCPRCSDVWEEEELVEKCNMSEDEKLFLNCVLEVNEKTKKMKQ
;
A
#
# COMPACT_ATOMS: atom_id res chain seq x y z
N MET A 1 17.11 11.31 -61.30
CA MET A 1 17.36 11.72 -59.90
C MET A 1 16.38 11.00 -59.01
N ILE A 2 16.84 10.07 -58.17
CA ILE A 2 16.39 9.80 -56.79
C ILE A 2 17.50 8.92 -56.19
N SER A 3 18.12 9.43 -55.14
CA SER A 3 19.27 8.85 -54.43
C SER A 3 18.77 7.81 -53.42
N LEU A 4 19.25 6.56 -53.52
CA LEU A 4 19.10 5.57 -52.44
C LEU A 4 20.15 5.85 -51.36
N SER A 5 19.80 6.70 -50.39
CA SER A 5 20.52 6.76 -49.12
C SER A 5 19.95 5.70 -48.18
N VAL A 6 20.71 4.60 -48.06
CA VAL A 6 20.49 3.55 -47.07
C VAL A 6 20.70 4.17 -45.68
N ILE A 7 19.60 4.49 -45.01
CA ILE A 7 19.60 4.85 -43.59
C ILE A 7 19.76 3.54 -42.82
N VAL A 8 21.00 3.18 -42.50
CA VAL A 8 21.29 2.21 -41.43
C VAL A 8 20.93 2.90 -40.13
N CYS A 9 19.66 2.77 -39.74
CA CYS A 9 19.22 3.12 -38.40
C CYS A 9 19.80 2.05 -37.47
N SER A 10 21.03 2.29 -37.00
CA SER A 10 21.61 1.56 -35.89
C SER A 10 20.68 1.74 -34.70
N ILE A 11 19.81 0.76 -34.47
CA ILE A 11 19.04 0.64 -33.25
C ILE A 11 20.08 0.33 -32.16
N VAL A 12 20.68 1.38 -31.61
CA VAL A 12 21.30 1.29 -30.30
C VAL A 12 20.14 1.00 -29.36
N GLN A 13 19.95 -0.26 -29.01
CA GLN A 13 19.18 -0.64 -27.84
C GLN A 13 19.90 0.00 -26.64
N LEU A 14 19.56 1.25 -26.33
CA LEU A 14 19.81 1.78 -25.01
C LEU A 14 19.04 0.85 -24.08
N ALA A 15 19.77 -0.01 -23.38
CA ALA A 15 19.27 -0.66 -22.18
C ALA A 15 18.91 0.49 -21.23
N SER A 16 17.63 0.88 -21.25
CA SER A 16 17.04 1.79 -20.28
C SER A 16 17.41 1.25 -18.91
N SER A 17 18.29 1.97 -18.24
CA SER A 17 18.64 1.75 -16.85
C SER A 17 17.35 1.87 -16.03
N ALA A 18 16.76 0.74 -15.69
CA ALA A 18 15.33 0.66 -15.37
C ALA A 18 14.94 1.56 -14.19
N SER A 19 14.11 2.56 -14.49
CA SER A 19 13.42 3.38 -13.48
C SER A 19 12.53 2.48 -12.62
N CYS A 20 12.50 2.70 -11.30
CA CYS A 20 11.72 1.93 -10.34
C CYS A 20 10.80 2.82 -9.49
N PRO A 21 9.57 3.10 -9.95
CA PRO A 21 8.59 3.88 -9.18
C PRO A 21 8.32 3.35 -7.78
N GLN A 22 8.40 2.03 -7.59
CA GLN A 22 8.13 1.37 -6.32
C GLN A 22 9.17 1.65 -5.23
N SER A 23 10.36 2.16 -5.60
CA SER A 23 11.36 2.60 -4.61
C SER A 23 10.97 3.93 -3.94
N ILE A 24 10.23 4.79 -4.62
CA ILE A 24 9.84 6.13 -4.16
C ILE A 24 9.14 6.13 -2.80
N PRO A 25 8.06 5.34 -2.57
CA PRO A 25 7.37 5.35 -1.28
C PRO A 25 8.19 4.77 -0.12
N THR A 26 9.33 4.14 -0.40
CA THR A 26 10.18 3.52 0.63
C THR A 26 11.28 4.44 1.15
N VAL A 27 11.45 5.62 0.54
CA VAL A 27 12.51 6.57 0.89
C VAL A 27 12.26 7.15 2.28
N SER A 28 13.29 7.18 3.12
CA SER A 28 13.25 7.88 4.40
C SER A 28 14.60 8.53 4.68
N VAL A 29 14.59 9.78 5.15
CA VAL A 29 15.81 10.49 5.54
C VAL A 29 16.33 9.91 6.85
N VAL A 30 17.63 9.66 6.94
CA VAL A 30 18.29 9.10 8.12
C VAL A 30 19.47 9.99 8.54
N PRO A 31 19.76 10.08 9.86
CA PRO A 31 20.87 10.90 10.34
C PRO A 31 22.23 10.32 9.98
N ARG A 32 22.33 8.99 9.82
CA ARG A 32 23.56 8.29 9.44
C ARG A 32 23.24 6.99 8.71
N CYS A 33 24.15 6.57 7.83
CA CYS A 33 24.12 5.22 7.26
C CYS A 33 24.81 4.22 8.18
N PRO A 34 24.53 2.91 8.02
CA PRO A 34 25.28 1.86 8.70
C PRO A 34 26.76 1.88 8.30
N SER A 35 27.65 1.82 9.28
CA SER A 35 29.11 1.85 9.07
C SER A 35 29.76 0.46 9.08
N ASN A 36 28.99 -0.60 9.36
CA ASN A 36 29.50 -1.97 9.35
C ASN A 36 28.37 -2.97 9.06
N GLU A 37 28.75 -4.23 8.84
CA GLU A 37 27.83 -5.31 8.46
C GLU A 37 26.72 -5.53 9.49
N LYS A 38 27.04 -5.48 10.79
CA LYS A 38 26.05 -5.70 11.85
C LYS A 38 25.00 -4.60 11.90
N GLU A 39 25.43 -3.34 11.77
CA GLU A 39 24.50 -2.21 11.67
C GLU A 39 23.68 -2.30 10.39
N TRP A 40 24.28 -2.74 9.29
CA TRP A 40 23.59 -2.89 8.01
C TRP A 40 22.49 -3.94 8.08
N ILE A 41 22.79 -5.13 8.64
CA ILE A 41 21.80 -6.20 8.85
C ILE A 41 20.64 -5.67 9.70
N SER A 42 20.96 -4.99 10.82
CA SER A 42 19.95 -4.44 11.72
C SER A 42 19.06 -3.37 11.05
N ALA A 43 19.65 -2.53 10.20
CA ALA A 43 18.90 -1.51 9.45
C ALA A 43 18.07 -2.13 8.32
N ALA A 44 18.61 -3.11 7.60
CA ALA A 44 17.92 -3.85 6.56
C ALA A 44 16.73 -4.64 7.11
N GLU A 45 16.88 -5.28 8.27
CA GLU A 45 15.78 -5.97 8.97
C GLU A 45 14.68 -5.00 9.39
N ARG A 46 15.02 -3.82 9.94
CA ARG A 46 14.01 -2.79 10.25
C ARG A 46 13.28 -2.28 9.01
N LYS A 47 14.01 -2.07 7.91
CA LYS A 47 13.41 -1.57 6.67
C LYS A 47 12.57 -2.64 5.95
N ASN A 48 12.90 -3.91 6.17
CA ASN A 48 12.17 -5.09 5.71
C ASN A 48 11.83 -5.07 4.21
N CYS A 49 12.82 -4.75 3.36
CA CYS A 49 12.61 -4.63 1.92
C CYS A 49 12.14 -5.94 1.26
N SER A 50 12.42 -7.10 1.86
CA SER A 50 11.93 -8.40 1.40
C SER A 50 10.41 -8.53 1.45
N ALA A 51 9.73 -7.80 2.34
CA ALA A 51 8.26 -7.74 2.34
C ALA A 51 7.69 -7.12 1.05
N LEU A 52 8.53 -6.44 0.27
CA LEU A 52 8.17 -5.77 -0.98
C LEU A 52 8.66 -6.53 -2.22
N GLU A 53 9.30 -7.70 -2.08
CA GLU A 53 9.89 -8.47 -3.20
C GLU A 53 8.88 -8.77 -4.32
N ASN A 54 7.61 -9.01 -3.96
CA ASN A 54 6.53 -9.25 -4.93
C ASN A 54 5.82 -7.98 -5.43
N CYS A 55 6.19 -6.81 -4.90
CA CYS A 55 5.54 -5.54 -5.18
C CYS A 55 6.20 -4.74 -6.32
N HIS A 56 7.33 -5.21 -6.86
CA HIS A 56 8.05 -4.49 -7.93
C HIS A 56 8.39 -5.40 -9.11
N THR A 57 8.47 -4.79 -10.29
CA THR A 57 8.96 -5.43 -11.53
C THR A 57 10.31 -4.87 -11.98
N CYS A 58 10.93 -4.04 -11.12
CA CYS A 58 12.13 -3.27 -11.43
C CYS A 58 13.41 -4.09 -11.58
N SER A 59 13.40 -5.35 -11.13
CA SER A 59 14.53 -6.27 -11.27
C SER A 59 14.07 -7.62 -11.79
N LYS A 60 14.91 -8.27 -12.60
CA LYS A 60 14.59 -9.58 -13.21
C LYS A 60 14.50 -10.70 -12.18
N ASP A 61 15.29 -10.61 -11.12
CA ASP A 61 15.30 -11.53 -9.98
C ASP A 61 14.34 -11.10 -8.87
N ARG A 62 13.57 -10.01 -9.07
CA ARG A 62 12.73 -9.37 -8.05
C ARG A 62 13.47 -9.03 -6.75
N SER A 63 14.79 -8.85 -6.78
CA SER A 63 15.50 -8.42 -5.57
C SER A 63 15.17 -6.96 -5.24
N PHE A 64 14.53 -6.74 -4.09
CA PHE A 64 14.42 -5.44 -3.44
C PHE A 64 15.23 -5.49 -2.16
N VAL A 65 16.38 -4.82 -2.17
CA VAL A 65 17.28 -4.83 -1.02
C VAL A 65 17.37 -3.45 -0.41
N TYR A 66 17.76 -3.42 0.86
CA TYR A 66 18.02 -2.20 1.59
C TYR A 66 19.26 -1.49 1.04
N HIS A 67 19.14 -0.19 0.80
CA HIS A 67 20.25 0.70 0.52
C HIS A 67 20.21 1.88 1.48
N CYS A 68 21.39 2.37 1.86
CA CYS A 68 21.54 3.67 2.50
C CYS A 68 22.53 4.48 1.69
N VAL A 69 22.06 5.56 1.08
CA VAL A 69 22.78 6.32 0.05
C VAL A 69 22.50 7.81 0.21
N LEU A 70 23.24 8.65 -0.52
CA LEU A 70 22.96 10.07 -0.58
C LEU A 70 21.66 10.35 -1.35
N ASN A 71 20.99 11.46 -1.06
CA ASN A 71 19.93 11.96 -1.95
C ASN A 71 20.54 12.49 -3.28
N LYS A 72 19.70 12.82 -4.26
CA LYS A 72 20.15 13.33 -5.57
C LYS A 72 21.13 14.50 -5.48
N ASN A 73 20.97 15.38 -4.49
CA ASN A 73 21.77 16.59 -4.33
C ASN A 73 22.98 16.41 -3.41
N ALA A 74 23.21 15.20 -2.89
CA ALA A 74 24.24 14.88 -1.90
C ALA A 74 24.20 15.75 -0.63
N THR A 75 23.00 16.18 -0.21
CA THR A 75 22.81 17.01 1.00
C THR A 75 22.33 16.21 2.21
N GLU A 76 21.75 15.03 1.99
CA GLU A 76 21.13 14.20 3.03
C GLU A 76 21.40 12.72 2.74
N LEU A 77 21.34 11.90 3.80
CA LEU A 77 21.37 10.44 3.68
C LEU A 77 19.94 9.91 3.71
N VAL A 78 19.67 8.94 2.84
CA VAL A 78 18.37 8.30 2.71
C VAL A 78 18.52 6.79 2.72
N GLU A 79 17.65 6.13 3.46
CA GLU A 79 17.41 4.69 3.31
C GLU A 79 16.29 4.45 2.29
N VAL A 80 16.44 3.42 1.46
CA VAL A 80 15.50 3.10 0.39
C VAL A 80 15.54 1.62 0.05
N CYS A 81 14.40 1.04 -0.31
CA CYS A 81 14.35 -0.28 -0.93
C CYS A 81 14.44 -0.13 -2.45
N ALA A 82 15.44 -0.76 -3.07
CA ALA A 82 15.66 -0.66 -4.50
C ALA A 82 16.37 -1.91 -5.05
N PRO A 83 16.35 -2.12 -6.39
CA PRO A 83 17.19 -3.12 -7.01
C PRO A 83 18.67 -2.86 -6.75
N ILE A 84 19.48 -3.91 -6.78
CA ILE A 84 20.94 -3.77 -6.67
C ILE A 84 21.46 -2.99 -7.88
N TRP A 85 22.20 -1.91 -7.61
CA TRP A 85 22.90 -1.15 -8.62
C TRP A 85 24.40 -1.42 -8.53
N TYR A 86 25.08 -1.69 -9.64
CA TYR A 86 26.53 -1.90 -9.64
C TYR A 86 27.24 -0.56 -9.82
N MET A 87 27.96 -0.15 -8.78
CA MET A 87 28.70 1.09 -8.71
C MET A 87 29.95 1.05 -9.60
N SER A 88 30.41 2.23 -10.04
CA SER A 88 31.61 2.40 -10.88
C SER A 88 32.58 3.43 -10.30
N GLY A 89 32.89 3.34 -9.00
CA GLY A 89 33.84 4.24 -8.33
C GLY A 89 33.31 5.63 -7.95
N PHE A 90 32.00 5.87 -8.10
CA PHE A 90 31.34 7.10 -7.66
C PHE A 90 30.35 6.81 -6.53
N CYS A 91 30.08 7.76 -5.64
CA CYS A 91 29.10 7.59 -4.56
C CYS A 91 27.70 7.29 -5.12
N ALA A 92 27.00 6.37 -4.46
CA ALA A 92 25.61 6.09 -4.76
C ALA A 92 24.71 7.23 -4.29
N ARG A 93 23.81 7.66 -5.17
CA ARG A 93 22.74 8.61 -4.86
C ARG A 93 21.40 8.03 -5.28
N PHE A 94 20.35 8.29 -4.52
CA PHE A 94 18.98 7.99 -4.95
C PHE A 94 18.34 9.23 -5.59
N SER A 95 17.86 9.08 -6.83
CA SER A 95 17.13 10.12 -7.54
C SER A 95 15.63 9.84 -7.48
N MET A 96 14.89 10.71 -6.78
CA MET A 96 13.43 10.69 -6.79
C MET A 96 12.86 10.91 -8.21
N THR A 97 13.55 11.70 -9.03
CA THR A 97 13.13 12.00 -10.41
C THR A 97 13.33 10.80 -11.34
N ASP A 98 14.51 10.19 -11.28
CA ASP A 98 14.85 9.04 -12.14
C ASP A 98 14.32 7.72 -11.56
N ARG A 99 13.88 7.77 -10.30
CA ARG A 99 13.31 6.69 -9.49
C ARG A 99 14.27 5.51 -9.39
N ARG A 100 15.55 5.79 -9.19
CA ARG A 100 16.62 4.78 -9.14
C ARG A 100 17.85 5.31 -8.42
N ILE A 101 18.75 4.38 -8.10
CA ILE A 101 20.12 4.70 -7.70
C ILE A 101 20.90 5.17 -8.94
N ILE A 102 21.64 6.25 -8.79
CA ILE A 102 22.51 6.88 -9.80
C ILE A 102 23.91 7.05 -9.22
N ASN A 103 24.91 7.02 -10.08
CA ASN A 103 26.33 7.10 -9.72
C ASN A 103 27.16 7.80 -10.81
N ASP A 104 26.55 8.81 -11.44
CA ASP A 104 27.02 9.46 -12.66
C ASP A 104 27.65 10.85 -12.43
N ASP A 105 27.82 11.27 -11.16
CA ASP A 105 28.38 12.57 -10.84
C ASP A 105 29.91 12.50 -10.68
N PRO A 106 30.69 13.14 -11.58
CA PRO A 106 32.15 13.14 -11.51
C PRO A 106 32.72 13.82 -10.25
N ALA A 107 31.95 14.70 -9.59
CA ALA A 107 32.37 15.36 -8.36
C ALA A 107 32.35 14.42 -7.14
N LEU A 108 31.66 13.29 -7.24
CA LEU A 108 31.52 12.30 -6.17
C LEU A 108 32.34 11.03 -6.44
N ASP A 109 33.53 11.19 -7.00
CA ASP A 109 34.49 10.11 -7.23
C ASP A 109 35.05 9.60 -5.89
N CYS A 110 34.46 8.54 -5.36
CA CYS A 110 34.86 7.97 -4.07
C CYS A 110 36.15 7.17 -4.14
N THR A 111 36.71 6.91 -5.33
CA THR A 111 38.03 6.30 -5.45
C THR A 111 39.14 7.24 -4.99
N LYS A 112 38.84 8.53 -4.86
CA LYS A 112 39.74 9.56 -4.35
C LYS A 112 39.64 9.77 -2.83
N PHE A 113 38.69 9.14 -2.16
CA PHE A 113 38.53 9.26 -0.71
C PHE A 113 39.56 8.37 0.01
N VAL A 114 39.75 8.61 1.31
CA VAL A 114 40.66 7.83 2.16
C VAL A 114 39.84 7.24 3.32
N PRO A 115 39.68 5.90 3.40
CA PRO A 115 40.13 4.92 2.40
C PRO A 115 39.33 5.04 1.07
N PRO A 116 39.91 4.63 -0.07
CA PRO A 116 39.22 4.68 -1.35
C PRO A 116 38.14 3.60 -1.45
N CYS A 117 36.99 3.95 -2.04
CA CYS A 117 35.97 2.95 -2.34
C CYS A 117 36.45 1.99 -3.46
N LEU A 118 35.87 0.79 -3.52
CA LEU A 118 36.13 -0.14 -4.62
C LEU A 118 35.66 0.46 -5.96
N THR A 119 36.39 0.18 -7.03
CA THR A 119 36.02 0.65 -8.39
C THR A 119 34.72 0.03 -8.88
N ARG A 120 34.34 -1.16 -8.36
CA ARG A 120 33.06 -1.80 -8.64
C ARG A 120 32.57 -2.62 -7.45
N PHE A 121 31.39 -2.28 -6.96
CA PHE A 121 30.73 -2.98 -5.85
C PHE A 121 29.21 -2.83 -5.98
N PRO A 122 28.41 -3.74 -5.40
CA PRO A 122 26.96 -3.59 -5.38
C PRO A 122 26.53 -2.51 -4.38
N SER A 123 25.54 -1.69 -4.74
CA SER A 123 25.17 -0.48 -3.99
C SER A 123 24.69 -0.75 -2.56
N ASN A 124 24.17 -1.95 -2.29
CA ASN A 124 23.75 -2.36 -0.95
C ASN A 124 24.93 -2.69 -0.02
N GLU A 125 26.14 -2.82 -0.55
CA GLU A 125 27.35 -3.12 0.23
C GLU A 125 28.23 -1.90 0.46
N SER A 126 27.68 -0.68 0.29
CA SER A 126 28.43 0.56 0.44
C SER A 126 29.15 0.68 1.80
N PHE A 127 28.58 0.10 2.87
CA PHE A 127 29.17 0.03 4.22
C PHE A 127 30.51 -0.72 4.27
N LYS A 128 30.76 -1.66 3.36
CA LYS A 128 32.03 -2.41 3.29
C LYS A 128 33.20 -1.54 2.83
N SER A 129 32.91 -0.36 2.28
CA SER A 129 33.91 0.62 1.86
C SER A 129 34.51 1.40 3.05
N GLU A 130 34.00 1.17 4.27
CA GLU A 130 34.53 1.72 5.54
C GLU A 130 35.33 0.68 6.35
N ASN A 131 35.91 -0.35 5.72
CA ASN A 131 36.90 -1.19 6.38
C ASN A 131 38.22 -0.41 6.58
N VAL A 132 38.25 0.45 7.60
CA VAL A 132 39.50 0.79 8.29
C VAL A 132 39.42 0.11 9.66
N ASP A 133 39.79 -1.16 9.70
CA ASP A 133 40.50 -1.64 10.87
C ASP A 133 41.80 -0.79 10.95
N GLU A 134 42.04 -0.15 12.10
CA GLU A 134 43.18 0.75 12.43
C GLU A 134 43.04 2.25 12.11
N LEU A 135 42.11 2.95 12.77
CA LEU A 135 42.30 4.39 13.05
C LEU A 135 41.82 4.84 14.44
N ASP A 136 41.94 3.97 15.44
CA ASP A 136 41.78 4.32 16.87
C ASP A 136 43.03 5.01 17.47
N GLU A 137 44.10 5.25 16.70
CA GLU A 137 45.34 5.85 17.23
C GLU A 137 45.55 7.35 16.95
N LEU A 138 44.57 8.12 16.46
CA LEU A 138 44.76 9.55 16.17
C LEU A 138 43.88 10.55 16.94
N ILE A 139 43.22 10.15 18.03
CA ILE A 139 42.44 11.09 18.89
C ILE A 139 43.08 11.31 20.27
N ILE A 140 44.19 10.66 20.60
CA ILE A 140 44.98 11.01 21.80
C ILE A 140 46.12 11.94 21.38
N GLU A 141 45.83 13.23 21.28
CA GLU A 141 46.70 14.36 21.67
C GLU A 141 46.15 15.68 21.09
N SER A 142 45.18 16.30 21.77
CA SER A 142 45.33 17.68 22.27
C SER A 142 44.03 18.26 22.86
N LYS A 143 44.11 18.46 24.18
CA LYS A 143 43.54 19.56 24.98
C LYS A 143 42.10 19.45 25.49
N ASP A 144 42.04 18.80 26.65
CA ASP A 144 41.51 19.35 27.91
C ASP A 144 41.41 20.90 27.95
N ASP A 145 40.21 21.44 28.17
CA ASP A 145 39.86 22.20 29.39
C ASP A 145 38.44 22.82 29.32
N SER A 146 37.56 22.28 30.17
CA SER A 146 36.53 22.99 30.95
C SER A 146 35.23 23.55 30.29
N LYS A 147 34.08 22.88 30.55
CA LYS A 147 33.04 23.29 31.54
C LYS A 147 31.69 22.57 31.32
N GLU A 148 31.47 21.58 32.19
CA GLU A 148 30.27 21.35 33.01
C GLU A 148 29.01 22.20 32.71
N ILE A 149 27.94 21.56 32.18
CA ILE A 149 26.54 21.77 32.62
C ILE A 149 25.80 20.42 32.59
N GLU A 150 25.59 19.91 33.80
CA GLU A 150 24.43 19.16 34.33
C GLU A 150 23.72 18.09 33.47
N LYS A 151 24.18 16.85 33.69
CA LYS A 151 23.42 15.71 34.22
C LYS A 151 21.92 15.96 34.48
N ILE A 152 21.05 15.49 33.58
CA ILE A 152 19.73 14.97 33.95
C ILE A 152 19.71 13.47 33.67
N SER A 153 19.39 12.74 34.73
CA SER A 153 19.42 11.29 34.85
C SER A 153 18.50 10.59 33.86
N LEU A 154 19.11 9.72 33.08
CA LEU A 154 18.66 8.37 32.78
C LEU A 154 17.61 7.85 33.78
N ASP A 155 16.37 7.63 33.32
CA ASP A 155 15.70 6.32 33.30
C ASP A 155 14.28 6.46 32.70
N THR A 156 14.06 5.95 31.50
CA THR A 156 12.82 5.25 31.06
C THR A 156 13.12 4.60 29.71
N THR A 157 13.56 3.35 29.78
CA THR A 157 13.12 2.23 28.92
C THR A 157 12.93 2.45 27.41
N ARG A 158 13.89 1.89 26.65
CA ARG A 158 13.78 1.34 25.28
C ARG A 158 12.38 0.81 24.91
N LYS A 159 11.76 1.35 23.84
CA LYS A 159 11.22 0.63 22.66
C LYS A 159 10.36 1.56 21.78
N ASP A 160 10.97 2.57 21.16
CA ASP A 160 10.33 3.19 19.99
C ASP A 160 10.77 2.43 18.75
N VAL A 161 10.12 1.28 18.54
CA VAL A 161 9.90 0.80 17.17
C VAL A 161 9.08 1.90 16.53
N LEU A 162 9.63 2.59 15.51
CA LEU A 162 8.86 3.51 14.68
C LEU A 162 7.65 2.70 14.18
N GLU A 163 6.50 2.94 14.79
CA GLU A 163 5.30 2.17 14.48
C GLU A 163 4.89 2.60 13.07
N GLU A 164 4.89 1.67 12.12
CA GLU A 164 4.52 1.98 10.75
C GLU A 164 3.01 2.27 10.72
N VAL A 165 2.68 3.56 10.87
CA VAL A 165 1.30 4.06 10.83
C VAL A 165 0.94 4.36 9.39
N ALA A 166 -0.14 3.76 8.93
CA ALA A 166 -0.71 3.95 7.61
C ALA A 166 -2.03 4.72 7.68
N ASN A 167 -2.14 5.75 6.84
CA ASN A 167 -3.40 6.44 6.55
C ASN A 167 -4.26 5.70 5.52
N PHE A 168 -5.48 5.29 5.89
CA PHE A 168 -6.50 4.74 5.01
C PHE A 168 -7.63 5.74 4.81
N VAL A 169 -8.36 5.62 3.70
CA VAL A 169 -9.44 6.55 3.36
C VAL A 169 -10.73 5.77 3.19
N THR A 170 -11.84 6.27 3.73
CA THR A 170 -13.17 5.72 3.49
C THR A 170 -13.70 6.12 2.11
N MET A 171 -14.73 5.45 1.62
CA MET A 171 -15.40 5.83 0.35
C MET A 171 -15.87 7.29 0.37
N SER A 172 -16.38 7.76 1.52
CA SER A 172 -16.75 9.16 1.79
C SER A 172 -15.58 10.12 2.02
N GLY A 173 -14.33 9.66 2.00
CA GLY A 173 -13.13 10.51 2.11
C GLY A 173 -12.62 10.76 3.53
N LYS A 174 -13.13 10.06 4.55
CA LYS A 174 -12.64 10.17 5.92
C LYS A 174 -11.29 9.45 6.04
N ASN A 175 -10.29 10.13 6.58
CA ASN A 175 -8.97 9.58 6.85
C ASN A 175 -8.95 8.82 8.18
N ILE A 176 -8.33 7.64 8.19
CA ILE A 176 -8.20 6.76 9.36
C ILE A 176 -6.75 6.30 9.45
N LEU A 177 -6.08 6.63 10.57
CA LEU A 177 -4.71 6.20 10.85
C LEU A 177 -4.72 4.87 11.60
N CYS A 178 -3.95 3.91 11.10
CA CYS A 178 -3.86 2.56 11.66
C CYS A 178 -2.39 2.06 11.71
N SER A 179 -2.02 1.40 12.80
CA SER A 179 -0.72 0.72 12.94
C SER A 179 -0.73 -0.60 12.15
N LEU A 180 0.19 -0.75 11.20
CA LEU A 180 0.34 -1.95 10.36
C LEU A 180 1.04 -3.11 11.08
N LYS A 181 1.41 -2.93 12.35
CA LYS A 181 2.08 -3.97 13.14
C LYS A 181 1.21 -5.22 13.23
N ASN A 182 1.74 -6.38 12.83
CA ASN A 182 1.05 -7.67 12.81
C ASN A 182 -0.16 -7.74 11.84
N VAL A 183 -0.21 -6.88 10.82
CA VAL A 183 -1.21 -7.00 9.76
C VAL A 183 -0.67 -7.91 8.65
N VAL A 184 -1.24 -9.10 8.49
CA VAL A 184 -0.85 -10.06 7.44
C VAL A 184 -1.96 -10.20 6.40
N THR A 185 -3.21 -10.12 6.83
CA THR A 185 -4.41 -10.31 6.00
C THR A 185 -5.33 -9.10 6.05
N ILE A 186 -6.26 -9.03 5.09
CA ILE A 186 -7.33 -8.03 5.10
C ILE A 186 -8.20 -8.15 6.36
N ARG A 187 -8.37 -9.36 6.90
CA ARG A 187 -9.05 -9.56 8.18
C ARG A 187 -8.34 -8.85 9.33
N ASP A 188 -7.01 -9.03 9.46
CA ASP A 188 -6.23 -8.40 10.54
C ASP A 188 -6.33 -6.87 10.46
N LEU A 189 -6.30 -6.33 9.23
CA LEU A 189 -6.48 -4.90 8.97
C LEU A 189 -7.86 -4.43 9.43
N ARG A 190 -8.92 -5.14 9.04
CA ARG A 190 -10.31 -4.81 9.41
C ARG A 190 -10.52 -4.87 10.92
N GLU A 191 -9.98 -5.88 11.61
CA GLU A 191 -10.09 -6.02 13.07
C GLU A 191 -9.47 -4.80 13.78
N LYS A 192 -8.26 -4.40 13.39
CA LYS A 192 -7.61 -3.18 13.95
C LYS A 192 -8.38 -1.90 13.68
N LEU A 193 -8.86 -1.72 12.46
CA LEU A 193 -9.62 -0.53 12.08
C LEU A 193 -11.00 -0.50 12.77
N SER A 194 -11.63 -1.67 12.94
CA SER A 194 -12.90 -1.84 13.64
C SER A 194 -12.79 -1.42 15.10
N GLU A 195 -11.74 -1.86 15.80
CA GLU A 195 -11.44 -1.43 17.16
C GLU A 195 -11.19 0.08 17.24
N LYS A 196 -10.37 0.61 16.32
CA LYS A 196 -9.98 2.02 16.29
C LYS A 196 -11.17 2.96 16.10
N GLU A 197 -12.06 2.63 15.18
CA GLU A 197 -13.22 3.46 14.82
C GLU A 197 -14.49 3.11 15.61
N SER A 198 -14.43 2.09 16.48
CA SER A 198 -15.62 1.57 17.21
C SER A 198 -16.77 1.20 16.26
N VAL A 199 -16.42 0.67 15.08
CA VAL A 199 -17.37 0.20 14.06
C VAL A 199 -17.41 -1.32 14.13
N PRO A 200 -18.59 -1.98 14.18
CA PRO A 200 -18.66 -3.44 14.16
C PRO A 200 -17.94 -4.02 12.95
N LEU A 201 -17.15 -5.09 13.15
CA LEU A 201 -16.34 -5.70 12.07
C LEU A 201 -17.16 -5.99 10.81
N LYS A 202 -18.39 -6.50 10.96
CA LYS A 202 -19.30 -6.78 9.84
C LYS A 202 -19.70 -5.55 9.00
N CYS A 203 -19.63 -4.36 9.59
CA CYS A 203 -19.93 -3.09 8.95
C CYS A 203 -18.69 -2.41 8.37
N LEU A 204 -17.49 -2.97 8.55
CA LEU A 204 -16.28 -2.39 7.99
C LEU A 204 -15.73 -3.34 6.93
N LEU A 205 -15.69 -2.91 5.68
CA LEU A 205 -15.20 -3.69 4.55
C LEU A 205 -14.05 -2.97 3.86
N VAL A 206 -13.18 -3.72 3.17
CA VAL A 206 -12.09 -3.17 2.35
C VAL A 206 -12.43 -3.42 0.90
N VAL A 207 -12.39 -2.37 0.08
CA VAL A 207 -12.79 -2.40 -1.34
C VAL A 207 -11.68 -1.85 -2.23
N ASP A 208 -11.63 -2.35 -3.45
CA ASP A 208 -10.89 -1.75 -4.56
C ASP A 208 -11.85 -0.86 -5.35
N LYS A 209 -11.71 0.45 -5.20
CA LYS A 209 -12.56 1.45 -5.86
C LYS A 209 -12.33 1.51 -7.37
N GLU A 210 -11.15 1.12 -7.88
CA GLU A 210 -10.90 1.17 -9.32
C GLU A 210 -11.59 0.02 -10.05
N ASN A 211 -11.60 -1.15 -9.40
CA ASN A 211 -12.10 -2.38 -9.98
C ASN A 211 -13.53 -2.75 -9.50
N GLY A 212 -14.10 -2.01 -8.54
CA GLY A 212 -15.44 -2.29 -8.02
C GLY A 212 -15.55 -3.66 -7.36
N VAL A 213 -14.52 -4.08 -6.61
CA VAL A 213 -14.48 -5.40 -5.96
C VAL A 213 -14.22 -5.30 -4.47
N LEU A 214 -14.71 -6.30 -3.73
CA LEU A 214 -14.49 -6.47 -2.30
C LEU A 214 -13.26 -7.36 -2.07
N TYR A 215 -12.39 -6.93 -1.15
CA TYR A 215 -11.31 -7.81 -0.70
C TYR A 215 -11.84 -8.84 0.29
N GLN A 216 -11.53 -10.11 0.04
CA GLN A 216 -11.88 -11.20 0.96
C GLN A 216 -10.96 -11.20 2.18
N ASP A 217 -11.47 -11.66 3.32
CA ASP A 217 -10.72 -11.70 4.58
C ASP A 217 -9.41 -12.48 4.51
N ALA A 218 -9.39 -13.57 3.75
CA ALA A 218 -8.21 -14.41 3.56
C ALA A 218 -7.15 -13.77 2.63
N THR A 219 -7.46 -12.64 1.98
CA THR A 219 -6.53 -11.97 1.08
C THR A 219 -5.33 -11.45 1.88
N VAL A 220 -4.12 -11.73 1.38
CA VAL A 220 -2.88 -11.22 1.96
C VAL A 220 -2.87 -9.69 1.80
N PHE A 221 -2.59 -8.99 2.90
CA PHE A 221 -2.42 -7.54 2.89
C PHE A 221 -1.05 -7.20 2.33
N GLU A 222 -1.02 -6.44 1.24
CA GLU A 222 0.22 -5.96 0.63
C GLU A 222 0.39 -4.45 0.88
N PRO A 223 1.32 -4.02 1.77
CA PRO A 223 1.51 -2.60 2.10
C PRO A 223 1.79 -1.71 0.89
N CYS A 224 2.43 -2.27 -0.14
CA CYS A 224 2.74 -1.56 -1.39
C CYS A 224 1.50 -1.21 -2.23
N LYS A 225 0.40 -1.95 -2.09
CA LYS A 225 -0.87 -1.69 -2.77
C LYS A 225 -1.82 -0.87 -1.90
N LYS A 226 -1.31 -0.21 -0.86
CA LYS A 226 -2.12 0.50 0.12
C LYS A 226 -3.10 1.49 -0.50
N GLU A 227 -2.70 2.18 -1.56
CA GLU A 227 -3.54 3.15 -2.28
C GLU A 227 -4.79 2.51 -2.91
N ARG A 228 -4.80 1.19 -3.13
CA ARG A 228 -5.98 0.46 -3.61
C ARG A 228 -6.97 0.09 -2.52
N TYR A 229 -6.54 0.02 -1.25
CA TYR A 229 -7.42 -0.33 -0.14
C TYR A 229 -8.21 0.89 0.31
N THR A 230 -9.46 0.97 -0.15
CA THR A 230 -10.42 1.96 0.34
C THR A 230 -11.35 1.29 1.35
N LEU A 231 -11.75 2.01 2.40
CA LEU A 231 -12.63 1.49 3.43
C LEU A 231 -14.09 1.80 3.10
N MET A 232 -14.97 0.81 3.25
CA MET A 232 -16.41 0.98 3.15
C MET A 232 -17.04 0.75 4.52
N VAL A 233 -17.60 1.81 5.10
CA VAL A 233 -18.27 1.77 6.40
C VAL A 233 -19.78 1.65 6.21
N GLY A 234 -20.31 0.47 6.49
CA GLY A 234 -21.72 0.13 6.37
C GLY A 234 -22.59 0.60 7.52
N ASN A 235 -23.91 0.55 7.29
CA ASN A 235 -24.90 0.98 8.27
C ASN A 235 -25.13 -0.08 9.36
N LYS A 236 -24.76 0.23 10.61
CA LYS A 236 -24.95 -0.67 11.78
C LYS A 236 -26.41 -0.86 12.20
N ASN A 237 -27.30 0.03 11.78
CA ASN A 237 -28.71 0.06 12.19
C ASN A 237 -29.65 -0.30 11.02
N ARG A 238 -29.22 -1.20 10.13
CA ARG A 238 -29.91 -1.45 8.85
C ARG A 238 -31.39 -1.82 8.99
N THR A 239 -31.72 -2.63 9.99
CA THR A 239 -33.10 -3.10 10.27
C THR A 239 -33.90 -2.13 11.14
N GLN A 240 -33.30 -1.04 11.63
CA GLN A 240 -33.97 -0.08 12.50
C GLN A 240 -34.88 0.84 11.66
N GLY A 241 -36.15 0.96 12.06
CA GLY A 241 -37.11 1.89 11.43
C GLY A 241 -38.13 1.24 10.48
N PHE A 242 -38.05 -0.06 10.21
CA PHE A 242 -39.10 -0.77 9.46
C PHE A 242 -40.35 -0.97 10.33
N LYS A 243 -41.52 -0.69 9.76
CA LYS A 243 -42.81 -0.90 10.44
C LYS A 243 -43.07 -2.39 10.57
N GLU A 244 -43.39 -2.83 11.78
CA GLU A 244 -43.78 -4.19 12.05
C GLU A 244 -45.29 -4.34 11.85
N ASP A 245 -45.69 -5.30 11.00
CA ASP A 245 -47.09 -5.65 10.75
C ASP A 245 -47.52 -6.93 11.51
N GLY A 246 -46.58 -7.57 12.22
CA GLY A 246 -46.78 -8.83 12.96
C GLY A 246 -46.89 -10.08 12.07
N ASN A 247 -46.86 -9.95 10.75
CA ASN A 247 -47.00 -11.08 9.84
C ASN A 247 -45.67 -11.82 9.65
N VAL A 248 -45.74 -13.12 9.40
CA VAL A 248 -44.57 -13.91 9.00
C VAL A 248 -44.54 -14.02 7.48
N HIS A 249 -43.41 -13.68 6.87
CA HIS A 249 -43.16 -13.88 5.45
C HIS A 249 -41.94 -14.78 5.24
N THR A 250 -41.80 -15.29 4.02
CA THR A 250 -40.59 -15.99 3.59
C THR A 250 -39.67 -15.00 2.91
N ASP A 251 -38.43 -14.93 3.37
CA ASP A 251 -37.36 -14.18 2.74
C ASP A 251 -37.09 -14.74 1.34
N VAL A 252 -37.22 -13.91 0.31
CA VAL A 252 -37.10 -14.32 -1.08
C VAL A 252 -35.68 -14.73 -1.48
N ILE A 253 -34.67 -14.31 -0.72
CA ILE A 253 -33.26 -14.58 -0.98
C ILE A 253 -32.79 -15.78 -0.17
N SER A 254 -33.01 -15.77 1.15
CA SER A 254 -32.50 -16.81 2.05
C SER A 254 -33.47 -17.99 2.26
N ASN A 255 -34.72 -17.87 1.80
CA ASN A 255 -35.82 -18.82 2.05
C ASN A 255 -36.15 -19.05 3.53
N LYS A 256 -35.68 -18.16 4.43
CA LYS A 256 -35.95 -18.23 5.87
C LYS A 256 -37.25 -17.52 6.20
N GLN A 257 -37.89 -17.91 7.30
CA GLN A 257 -39.05 -17.19 7.82
C GLN A 257 -38.58 -15.90 8.52
N ILE A 258 -39.25 -14.79 8.22
CA ILE A 258 -38.96 -13.46 8.73
C ILE A 258 -40.23 -12.83 9.30
N SER A 259 -40.14 -12.35 10.55
CA SER A 259 -41.25 -11.72 11.27
C SER A 259 -41.00 -10.25 11.62
N HIS A 260 -39.74 -9.82 11.67
CA HIS A 260 -39.33 -8.46 12.06
C HIS A 260 -38.31 -7.88 11.08
N GLY A 261 -38.22 -6.55 11.01
CA GLY A 261 -37.20 -5.84 10.23
C GLY A 261 -37.19 -6.18 8.73
N LYS A 262 -38.35 -6.56 8.20
CA LYS A 262 -38.53 -6.96 6.79
C LYS A 262 -38.92 -5.78 5.92
N CYS A 263 -38.52 -5.83 4.66
CA CYS A 263 -38.93 -4.89 3.63
C CYS A 263 -39.62 -5.63 2.48
N GLN A 264 -40.58 -4.95 1.85
CA GLN A 264 -41.24 -5.43 0.64
C GLN A 264 -40.61 -4.73 -0.56
N MET A 265 -40.22 -5.53 -1.56
CA MET A 265 -39.71 -5.07 -2.85
C MET A 265 -40.87 -4.70 -3.79
N CYS A 266 -40.60 -4.00 -4.89
CA CYS A 266 -41.57 -3.54 -5.89
C CYS A 266 -42.34 -4.72 -6.53
N CYS A 267 -41.68 -5.87 -6.66
CA CYS A 267 -42.27 -7.12 -7.12
C CYS A 267 -43.17 -7.82 -6.09
N GLY A 268 -43.37 -7.21 -4.92
CA GLY A 268 -44.23 -7.70 -3.85
C GLY A 268 -43.60 -8.76 -2.93
N HIS A 269 -42.40 -9.24 -3.23
CA HIS A 269 -41.66 -10.20 -2.40
C HIS A 269 -40.99 -9.52 -1.21
N PHE A 270 -40.80 -10.28 -0.12
CA PHE A 270 -40.20 -9.80 1.11
C PHE A 270 -38.78 -10.30 1.30
N THR A 271 -37.94 -9.47 1.92
CA THR A 271 -36.58 -9.81 2.34
C THR A 271 -36.24 -9.03 3.61
N VAL A 272 -35.13 -9.36 4.27
CA VAL A 272 -34.54 -8.45 5.25
C VAL A 272 -33.44 -7.60 4.62
N PRO A 273 -33.26 -6.34 5.03
CA PRO A 273 -32.24 -5.44 4.50
C PRO A 273 -30.82 -6.00 4.54
N GLU A 274 -30.46 -6.76 5.59
CA GLU A 274 -29.11 -7.34 5.71
C GLU A 274 -28.88 -8.42 4.63
N THR A 275 -29.86 -9.32 4.45
CA THR A 275 -29.80 -10.37 3.42
C THR A 275 -29.85 -9.77 2.01
N LEU A 276 -30.62 -8.71 1.81
CA LEU A 276 -30.62 -7.97 0.55
C LEU A 276 -29.25 -7.33 0.26
N PHE A 277 -28.64 -6.71 1.26
CA PHE A 277 -27.31 -6.10 1.11
C PHE A 277 -26.22 -7.14 0.85
N ASP A 278 -26.27 -8.29 1.52
CA ASP A 278 -25.37 -9.41 1.23
C ASP A 278 -25.54 -9.91 -0.21
N TRP A 279 -26.78 -10.03 -0.68
CA TRP A 279 -27.07 -10.41 -2.07
C TRP A 279 -26.50 -9.41 -3.09
N VAL A 280 -26.64 -8.11 -2.84
CA VAL A 280 -26.04 -7.06 -3.67
C VAL A 280 -24.52 -7.21 -3.75
N LYS A 281 -23.85 -7.39 -2.60
CA LYS A 281 -22.40 -7.57 -2.51
C LYS A 281 -21.88 -8.82 -3.21
N ASP A 282 -22.69 -9.87 -3.26
CA ASP A 282 -22.28 -11.16 -3.83
C ASP A 282 -22.55 -11.25 -5.34
N LYS A 283 -23.50 -10.46 -5.87
CA LYS A 283 -23.97 -10.59 -7.25
C LYS A 283 -23.48 -9.52 -8.22
N LEU A 284 -23.30 -8.27 -7.76
CA LEU A 284 -22.89 -7.19 -8.66
C LEU A 284 -21.36 -7.07 -8.81
N PRO A 285 -20.56 -7.06 -7.72
CA PRO A 285 -19.11 -6.89 -7.85
C PRO A 285 -18.46 -7.97 -8.73
N GLY A 286 -17.83 -7.57 -9.83
CA GLY A 286 -17.07 -8.44 -10.72
C GLY A 286 -17.89 -9.34 -11.65
N SER A 287 -19.23 -9.29 -11.64
CA SER A 287 -20.06 -10.07 -12.56
C SER A 287 -20.16 -9.46 -13.97
N GLY A 288 -20.05 -8.13 -14.06
CA GLY A 288 -20.39 -7.38 -15.28
C GLY A 288 -21.88 -7.12 -15.45
N ASP A 289 -22.71 -7.54 -14.49
CA ASP A 289 -24.14 -7.27 -14.48
C ASP A 289 -24.40 -5.85 -13.97
N VAL A 290 -25.33 -5.15 -14.61
CA VAL A 290 -25.72 -3.76 -14.25
C VAL A 290 -27.07 -3.71 -13.56
N GLU A 291 -27.73 -4.84 -13.43
CA GLU A 291 -29.09 -4.98 -12.90
C GLU A 291 -29.12 -6.17 -11.94
N LEU A 292 -29.95 -6.08 -10.92
CA LEU A 292 -30.19 -7.16 -9.98
C LEU A 292 -31.63 -7.60 -10.08
N GLN A 293 -31.85 -8.90 -10.24
CA GLN A 293 -33.20 -9.46 -10.39
C GLN A 293 -33.65 -10.18 -9.13
N CYS A 294 -34.96 -10.15 -8.89
CA CYS A 294 -35.59 -10.96 -7.88
C CYS A 294 -35.36 -12.45 -8.20
N PRO A 295 -34.82 -13.25 -7.27
CA PRO A 295 -34.51 -14.66 -7.53
C PRO A 295 -35.76 -15.53 -7.74
N ARG A 296 -36.96 -15.01 -7.46
CA ARG A 296 -38.23 -15.74 -7.55
C ARG A 296 -39.07 -15.40 -8.77
N CYS A 297 -39.12 -14.13 -9.18
CA CYS A 297 -39.96 -13.66 -10.28
C CYS A 297 -39.19 -13.00 -11.42
N SER A 298 -37.87 -12.84 -11.28
CA SER A 298 -36.99 -12.20 -12.27
C SER A 298 -37.28 -10.73 -12.56
N ASP A 299 -38.20 -10.08 -11.83
CA ASP A 299 -38.37 -8.63 -11.87
C ASP A 299 -37.05 -7.93 -11.49
N VAL A 300 -36.71 -6.87 -12.23
CA VAL A 300 -35.52 -6.05 -11.98
C VAL A 300 -35.77 -5.15 -10.78
N TRP A 301 -34.82 -5.13 -9.86
CA TRP A 301 -34.77 -4.20 -8.73
C TRP A 301 -33.87 -3.02 -9.10
N GLU A 302 -34.46 -1.83 -9.14
CA GLU A 302 -33.78 -0.59 -9.51
C GLU A 302 -32.80 -0.14 -8.41
N GLU A 303 -31.80 0.65 -8.80
CA GLU A 303 -30.75 1.14 -7.89
C GLU A 303 -31.34 1.90 -6.69
N GLU A 304 -32.27 2.83 -6.92
CA GLU A 304 -32.85 3.63 -5.84
C GLU A 304 -33.62 2.77 -4.85
N GLU A 305 -34.32 1.74 -5.34
CA GLU A 305 -35.01 0.78 -4.50
C GLU A 305 -34.02 0.00 -3.64
N LEU A 306 -32.94 -0.52 -4.23
CA LEU A 306 -31.90 -1.25 -3.49
C LEU A 306 -31.29 -0.37 -2.40
N VAL A 307 -30.96 0.89 -2.71
CA VAL A 307 -30.40 1.85 -1.76
C VAL A 307 -31.36 2.10 -0.59
N GLU A 308 -32.64 2.33 -0.87
CA GLU A 308 -33.66 2.58 0.15
C GLU A 308 -33.90 1.33 1.01
N LYS A 309 -34.19 0.18 0.38
CA LYS A 309 -34.57 -1.06 1.09
C LYS A 309 -33.40 -1.70 1.83
N CYS A 310 -32.17 -1.51 1.36
CA CYS A 310 -30.97 -1.88 2.11
C CYS A 310 -30.64 -0.87 3.20
N ASN A 311 -31.28 0.30 3.29
CA ASN A 311 -30.90 1.37 4.23
C ASN A 311 -29.39 1.66 4.17
N MET A 312 -28.86 1.84 2.95
CA MET A 312 -27.41 1.91 2.71
C MET A 312 -26.79 3.15 3.37
N SER A 313 -25.59 2.98 3.92
CA SER A 313 -24.76 4.11 4.34
C SER A 313 -24.26 4.91 3.13
N GLU A 314 -23.70 6.09 3.37
CA GLU A 314 -23.09 6.89 2.29
C GLU A 314 -21.97 6.15 1.57
N ASP A 315 -21.10 5.45 2.33
CA ASP A 315 -20.02 4.66 1.75
C ASP A 315 -20.54 3.51 0.88
N GLU A 316 -21.62 2.86 1.29
CA GLU A 316 -22.24 1.74 0.56
C GLU A 316 -22.87 2.20 -0.76
N LYS A 317 -23.52 3.37 -0.77
CA LYS A 317 -24.06 3.98 -2.00
C LYS A 317 -22.94 4.31 -2.98
N LEU A 318 -21.88 4.97 -2.50
CA LEU A 318 -20.72 5.30 -3.32
C LEU A 318 -20.07 4.05 -3.91
N PHE A 319 -20.02 2.96 -3.15
CA PHE A 319 -19.50 1.69 -3.64
C PHE A 319 -20.43 1.03 -4.67
N LEU A 320 -21.75 1.02 -4.45
CA LEU A 320 -22.71 0.50 -5.42
C LEU A 320 -22.57 1.20 -6.78
N ASN A 321 -22.53 2.53 -6.77
CA ASN A 321 -22.41 3.33 -8.01
C ASN A 321 -21.10 3.01 -8.73
N CYS A 322 -20.00 2.88 -7.97
CA CYS A 322 -18.71 2.48 -8.50
C CYS A 322 -18.76 1.09 -9.18
N VAL A 323 -19.41 0.11 -8.55
CA VAL A 323 -19.58 -1.24 -9.12
C VAL A 323 -20.37 -1.17 -10.43
N LEU A 324 -21.49 -0.44 -10.45
CA LEU A 324 -22.33 -0.30 -11.63
C LEU A 324 -21.56 0.37 -12.79
N GLU A 325 -20.81 1.44 -12.53
CA GLU A 325 -19.96 2.09 -13.53
C GLU A 325 -18.90 1.15 -14.12
N VAL A 326 -18.26 0.32 -13.28
CA VAL A 326 -17.25 -0.65 -13.72
C VAL A 326 -17.90 -1.75 -14.58
N ASN A 327 -19.05 -2.25 -14.15
CA ASN A 327 -19.79 -3.27 -14.88
C ASN A 327 -20.28 -2.75 -16.24
N GLU A 328 -20.78 -1.51 -16.31
CA GLU A 328 -21.14 -0.87 -17.57
C GLU A 328 -19.96 -0.78 -18.55
N LYS A 329 -18.80 -0.31 -18.06
CA LYS A 329 -17.58 -0.22 -18.88
C LYS A 329 -17.18 -1.60 -19.40
N THR A 330 -17.24 -2.61 -18.54
CA THR A 330 -16.93 -4.00 -18.88
C THR A 330 -17.90 -4.56 -19.93
N LYS A 331 -19.19 -4.25 -19.82
CA LYS A 331 -20.21 -4.65 -20.80
C LYS A 331 -19.97 -3.99 -22.16
N LYS A 332 -19.62 -2.70 -22.19
CA LYS A 332 -19.30 -1.96 -23.42
C LYS A 332 -18.04 -2.49 -24.13
N MET A 333 -17.05 -2.98 -23.39
CA MET A 333 -15.83 -3.57 -23.99
C MET A 333 -16.05 -4.97 -24.60
N LYS A 334 -17.14 -5.64 -24.24
CA LYS A 334 -17.47 -7.01 -24.71
C LYS A 334 -18.44 -7.03 -25.89
N GLN A 335 -19.06 -5.90 -26.25
CA GLN A 335 -19.95 -5.73 -27.40
C GLN A 335 -19.18 -5.27 -28.63
#